data_AF-A0A2M9V3V4-F1
#
_entry.id   AF-A0A2M9V3V4-F1
#
_cell.length_a   1.000
_cell.length_b   1.000
_cell.length_c   1.000
_cell.angle_alpha   90.00
_cell.angle_beta   90.00
_cell.angle_gamma   90.00
#
_symmetry.space_group_name_H-M   'P 1'
#
loop_
_entity.id
_entity.type
_entity.pdbx_description
1 polymer ?
#
loop_
_entity_poly.entity_id
_entity_poly.type
_entity_poly.pdbx_seq_one_letter_code
_entity_poly.pdbx_strand_id
1 'polypeptide(L)'
;MSAIRKKVFVSLKEEHTECCEINQLLTYEQPTAYIVTNDEYSTDTTLIPVLTANKGFVLGYTDEDFGIYQKGECIIFDDFTMDAKYVSFPFKVKSSAIKMLTAKPNVNLRFMFEYLSYLELKSEEHKRHYISEIASLVVELPSKEMQNKIASLMTSLDNKLALEENTSVRYEDEKQYLLSQMFI
;
A
#
# COMPACT_ATOMS: atom_id res chain seq x y z
N MET A 1 -4.29 -13.25 0.65
CA MET A 1 -3.10 -12.73 1.36
C MET A 1 -3.21 -12.71 2.89
N SER A 2 -4.34 -12.30 3.51
CA SER A 2 -4.46 -12.21 4.99
C SER A 2 -4.04 -13.49 5.75
N ALA A 3 -4.48 -14.68 5.33
CA ALA A 3 -4.10 -15.95 5.97
C ALA A 3 -2.57 -16.23 5.95
N ILE A 4 -1.88 -15.84 4.87
CA ILE A 4 -0.43 -16.01 4.73
C ILE A 4 0.29 -15.06 5.68
N ARG A 5 -0.14 -13.78 5.73
CA ARG A 5 0.39 -12.80 6.67
C ARG A 5 0.28 -13.30 8.11
N LYS A 6 -0.91 -13.77 8.51
CA LYS A 6 -1.14 -14.33 9.84
C LYS A 6 -0.17 -15.47 10.16
N LYS A 7 0.04 -16.39 9.23
CA LYS A 7 1.00 -17.49 9.43
C LYS A 7 2.43 -16.98 9.61
N VAL A 8 2.89 -16.04 8.77
CA VAL A 8 4.25 -15.50 8.83
C VAL A 8 4.49 -14.73 10.13
N PHE A 9 3.59 -13.82 10.51
CA PHE A 9 3.78 -12.99 11.71
C PHE A 9 3.51 -13.73 13.02
N VAL A 10 2.74 -14.82 13.01
CA VAL A 10 2.65 -15.72 14.18
C VAL A 10 3.96 -16.49 14.39
N SER A 11 4.59 -16.98 13.31
CA SER A 11 5.87 -17.69 13.42
C SER A 11 7.03 -16.79 13.85
N LEU A 12 6.97 -15.48 13.58
CA LEU A 12 7.99 -14.53 14.05
C LEU A 12 8.11 -14.44 15.57
N LYS A 13 7.04 -14.76 16.31
CA LYS A 13 7.04 -14.77 17.79
C LYS A 13 7.96 -15.83 18.39
N GLU A 14 8.37 -16.81 17.60
CA GLU A 14 9.25 -17.91 18.01
C GLU A 14 10.74 -17.58 17.76
N GLU A 15 11.03 -16.44 17.12
CA GLU A 15 12.39 -15.98 16.81
C GLU A 15 12.82 -14.80 17.72
N HIS A 16 14.11 -14.44 17.67
CA HIS A 16 14.60 -13.26 18.36
C HIS A 16 14.12 -11.99 17.65
N THR A 17 13.24 -11.25 18.30
CA THR A 17 12.69 -9.97 17.84
C THR A 17 12.92 -8.87 18.87
N GLU A 18 13.02 -7.63 18.39
CA GLU A 18 13.07 -6.44 19.23
C GLU A 18 11.71 -5.75 19.23
N CYS A 19 11.24 -5.32 20.40
CA CYS A 19 10.01 -4.53 20.52
C CYS A 19 10.32 -3.07 20.20
N CYS A 20 9.72 -2.51 19.16
CA CYS A 20 9.89 -1.11 18.77
C CYS A 20 8.54 -0.46 18.48
N GLU A 21 8.41 0.83 18.74
CA GLU A 21 7.24 1.60 18.32
C GLU A 21 7.30 1.93 16.83
N ILE A 22 6.14 2.01 16.16
CA ILE A 22 6.09 2.35 14.73
C ILE A 22 6.78 3.70 14.43
N ASN A 23 6.65 4.70 15.30
CA ASN A 23 7.32 6.00 15.16
C ASN A 23 8.85 5.90 15.20
N GLN A 24 9.44 4.84 15.75
CA GLN A 24 10.87 4.57 15.77
C GLN A 24 11.34 3.93 14.47
N LEU A 25 10.43 3.31 13.72
CA LEU A 25 10.71 2.54 12.50
C LEU A 25 10.34 3.28 11.21
N LEU A 26 9.28 4.09 11.25
CA LEU A 26 8.76 4.84 10.12
C LEU A 26 8.83 6.35 10.39
N THR A 27 9.16 7.10 9.35
CA THR A 27 9.01 8.56 9.32
C THR A 27 7.77 8.89 8.52
N TYR A 28 6.88 9.69 9.10
CA TYR A 28 5.70 10.18 8.38
C TYR A 28 5.95 11.57 7.80
N GLU A 29 5.36 11.82 6.64
CA GLU A 29 5.29 13.13 6.00
C GLU A 29 3.81 13.47 5.73
N GLN A 30 3.45 14.74 5.89
CA GLN A 30 2.10 15.22 5.56
C GLN A 30 1.96 15.38 4.04
N PRO A 31 0.77 15.08 3.48
CA PRO A 31 0.56 15.02 2.03
C PRO A 31 0.42 16.40 1.38
N THR A 32 0.39 17.50 2.14
CA THR A 32 -0.01 18.84 1.68
C THR A 32 0.70 19.31 0.42
N ALA A 33 1.98 18.98 0.25
CA ALA A 33 2.76 19.34 -0.93
C ALA A 33 2.38 18.57 -2.21
N TYR A 34 1.61 17.48 -2.07
CA TYR A 34 1.26 16.55 -3.14
C TYR A 34 -0.24 16.47 -3.41
N ILE A 35 -1.02 17.34 -2.77
CA ILE A 35 -2.46 17.40 -3.01
C ILE A 35 -2.70 17.99 -4.41
N VAL A 36 -3.51 17.30 -5.21
CA VAL A 36 -3.96 17.79 -6.52
C VAL A 36 -4.76 19.08 -6.36
N THR A 37 -4.59 20.03 -7.28
CA THR A 37 -5.34 21.29 -7.24
C THR A 37 -6.66 21.21 -8.00
N ASN A 38 -6.71 20.41 -9.07
CA ASN A 38 -7.92 20.15 -9.85
C ASN A 38 -8.61 18.85 -9.42
N ASP A 39 -9.93 18.87 -9.47
CA ASP A 39 -10.82 17.77 -9.13
C ASP A 39 -11.30 16.99 -10.36
N GLU A 40 -10.99 17.47 -11.56
CA GLU A 40 -11.24 16.80 -12.83
C GLU A 40 -10.07 15.87 -13.17
N TYR A 41 -10.36 14.58 -13.33
CA TYR A 41 -9.36 13.57 -13.65
C TYR A 41 -9.56 12.99 -15.04
N SER A 42 -8.45 12.84 -15.75
CA SER A 42 -8.39 12.13 -17.03
C SER A 42 -8.42 10.62 -16.83
N THR A 43 -8.82 9.91 -17.87
CA THR A 43 -8.66 8.45 -18.00
C THR A 43 -7.34 8.06 -18.68
N ASP A 44 -6.56 9.05 -19.14
CA ASP A 44 -5.26 8.84 -19.78
C ASP A 44 -4.23 8.33 -18.78
N THR A 45 -3.84 7.07 -18.92
CA THR A 45 -2.92 6.38 -18.03
C THR A 45 -1.45 6.79 -18.20
N THR A 46 -1.14 7.64 -19.18
CA THR A 46 0.21 8.19 -19.38
C THR A 46 0.53 9.36 -18.45
N LEU A 47 -0.50 9.94 -17.83
CA LEU A 47 -0.41 11.08 -16.91
C LEU A 47 -0.12 10.62 -15.47
N ILE A 48 0.01 11.58 -14.53
CA ILE A 48 0.32 11.28 -13.13
C ILE A 48 -0.93 10.75 -12.42
N PRO A 49 -0.89 9.56 -11.78
CA PRO A 49 -2.04 9.03 -11.07
C PRO A 49 -2.33 9.85 -9.80
N VAL A 50 -3.62 10.11 -9.57
CA VAL A 50 -4.13 10.71 -8.34
C VAL A 50 -4.66 9.60 -7.43
N LEU A 51 -4.05 9.45 -6.26
CA LEU A 51 -4.33 8.36 -5.34
C LEU A 51 -5.27 8.77 -4.21
N THR A 52 -6.02 7.78 -3.75
CA THR A 52 -6.73 7.78 -2.47
C THR A 52 -6.46 6.47 -1.74
N ALA A 53 -6.60 6.48 -0.42
CA ALA A 53 -6.44 5.27 0.38
C ALA A 53 -7.73 4.44 0.49
N ASN A 54 -8.87 4.99 0.07
CA ASN A 54 -10.20 4.37 0.12
C ASN A 54 -10.49 3.41 -1.06
N LYS A 55 -11.76 3.01 -1.23
CA LYS A 55 -12.23 2.26 -2.41
C LYS A 55 -11.86 3.01 -3.70
N GLY A 56 -11.19 2.30 -4.61
CA GLY A 56 -10.65 2.87 -5.84
C GLY A 56 -9.32 3.58 -5.60
N PHE A 57 -8.24 2.81 -5.42
CA PHE A 57 -6.90 3.31 -5.07
C PHE A 57 -6.40 4.42 -6.00
N VAL A 58 -6.66 4.29 -7.31
CA VAL A 58 -6.43 5.32 -8.33
C VAL A 58 -7.77 5.95 -8.68
N LEU A 59 -7.90 7.26 -8.49
CA LEU A 59 -9.12 8.02 -8.83
C LEU A 59 -9.16 8.43 -10.30
N GLY A 60 -8.00 8.54 -10.94
CA GLY A 60 -7.79 8.99 -12.31
C GLY A 60 -6.40 9.62 -12.42
N TYR A 61 -6.19 10.40 -13.47
CA TYR A 61 -4.87 10.97 -13.77
C TYR A 61 -4.93 12.49 -13.99
N THR A 62 -3.84 13.17 -13.67
CA THR A 62 -3.68 14.64 -13.77
C THR A 62 -2.47 15.01 -14.63
N ASP A 63 -2.61 16.09 -15.37
CA ASP A 63 -1.56 16.74 -16.15
C ASP A 63 -0.72 17.75 -15.33
N GLU A 64 -1.01 17.90 -14.03
CA GLU A 64 -0.21 18.71 -13.12
C GLU A 64 1.23 18.18 -13.05
N ASP A 65 2.19 19.03 -13.42
CA ASP A 65 3.63 18.71 -13.45
C ASP A 65 4.38 19.11 -12.16
N PHE A 66 3.69 19.72 -11.21
CA PHE A 66 4.21 20.18 -9.93
C PHE A 66 3.64 19.40 -8.74
N GLY A 67 4.34 19.43 -7.60
CA GLY A 67 3.86 18.78 -6.38
C GLY A 67 3.64 17.27 -6.56
N ILE A 68 4.46 16.61 -7.38
CA ILE A 68 4.40 15.16 -7.56
C ILE A 68 5.30 14.50 -6.52
N TYR A 69 4.78 13.49 -5.82
CA TYR A 69 5.62 12.67 -4.95
C TYR A 69 6.50 11.76 -5.80
N GLN A 70 7.81 12.00 -5.79
CA GLN A 70 8.81 11.25 -6.57
C GLN A 70 10.03 10.85 -5.73
N LYS A 71 9.88 10.77 -4.41
CA LYS A 71 10.99 10.47 -3.48
C LYS A 71 11.34 8.97 -3.39
N GLY A 72 10.65 8.12 -4.16
CA GLY A 72 10.80 6.67 -4.13
C GLY A 72 9.57 5.99 -3.54
N GLU A 73 9.75 4.78 -3.01
CA GLU A 73 8.66 3.98 -2.46
C GLU A 73 8.16 4.53 -1.12
N CYS A 74 6.86 4.41 -0.86
CA CYS A 74 6.25 4.80 0.41
C CYS A 74 5.01 3.97 0.71
N ILE A 75 4.55 4.03 1.95
CA ILE A 75 3.22 3.55 2.35
C ILE A 75 2.30 4.76 2.46
N ILE A 76 1.18 4.71 1.75
CA ILE A 76 0.04 5.59 1.97
C ILE A 76 -0.79 4.97 3.09
N PHE A 77 -0.98 5.70 4.18
CA PHE A 77 -1.84 5.29 5.30
C PHE A 77 -2.98 6.28 5.48
N ASP A 78 -4.22 5.82 5.52
CA ASP A 78 -5.37 6.70 5.75
C ASP A 78 -5.63 6.92 7.25
N ASP A 79 -5.71 8.17 7.67
CA ASP A 79 -6.01 8.50 9.06
C ASP A 79 -7.40 8.03 9.51
N PHE A 80 -8.36 7.93 8.58
CA PHE A 80 -9.76 7.62 8.91
C PHE A 80 -10.08 6.14 8.80
N THR A 81 -9.71 5.49 7.69
CA THR A 81 -10.00 4.06 7.48
C THR A 81 -8.94 3.15 8.08
N MET A 82 -7.75 3.68 8.39
CA MET A 82 -6.55 2.91 8.76
C MET A 82 -6.05 1.95 7.67
N ASP A 83 -6.55 2.10 6.43
CA ASP A 83 -6.07 1.33 5.29
C ASP A 83 -4.67 1.76 4.90
N ALA A 84 -3.82 0.77 4.60
CA ALA A 84 -2.48 0.97 4.10
C ALA A 84 -2.36 0.52 2.65
N LYS A 85 -1.64 1.27 1.83
CA LYS A 85 -1.30 0.94 0.43
C LYS A 85 0.19 1.14 0.20
N TYR A 86 0.82 0.20 -0.47
CA TYR A 86 2.22 0.31 -0.88
C TYR A 86 2.30 0.97 -2.26
N VAL A 87 3.15 1.99 -2.41
CA VAL A 87 3.28 2.76 -3.66
C VAL A 87 4.75 2.85 -4.06
N SER A 88 5.04 2.49 -5.30
CA SER A 88 6.39 2.42 -5.87
C SER A 88 6.58 3.22 -7.16
N PHE A 89 5.61 4.08 -7.50
CA PHE A 89 5.61 4.93 -8.69
C PHE A 89 5.29 6.38 -8.31
N PRO A 90 5.58 7.38 -9.18
CA PRO A 90 5.20 8.79 -8.96
C PRO A 90 3.68 9.02 -8.85
N PHE A 91 3.24 9.89 -7.93
CA PHE A 91 1.82 10.18 -7.78
C PHE A 91 1.52 11.55 -7.14
N LYS A 92 0.24 11.94 -7.21
CA LYS A 92 -0.38 12.95 -6.35
C LYS A 92 -1.48 12.32 -5.51
N VAL A 93 -1.96 13.02 -4.48
CA VAL A 93 -3.04 12.53 -3.62
C VAL A 93 -4.23 13.48 -3.60
N LYS A 94 -5.41 12.95 -3.29
CA LYS A 94 -6.62 13.75 -3.18
C LYS A 94 -6.87 14.34 -1.78
N SER A 95 -6.40 13.66 -0.74
CA SER A 95 -6.83 13.96 0.63
C SER A 95 -5.67 14.30 1.56
N SER A 96 -5.92 15.27 2.46
CA SER A 96 -5.02 15.60 3.57
C SER A 96 -5.11 14.61 4.75
N ALA A 97 -6.01 13.63 4.67
CA ALA A 97 -6.14 12.55 5.66
C ALA A 97 -5.09 11.46 5.50
N ILE A 98 -4.35 11.46 4.39
CA ILE A 98 -3.31 10.47 4.14
C ILE A 98 -2.03 10.81 4.93
N LYS A 99 -1.29 9.79 5.34
CA LYS A 99 0.11 9.89 5.77
C LYS A 99 1.00 9.16 4.78
N MET A 100 2.14 9.78 4.51
CA MET A 100 3.16 9.24 3.63
C MET A 100 4.26 8.67 4.51
N LEU A 101 4.37 7.35 4.58
CA LEU A 101 5.31 6.69 5.48
C LEU A 101 6.52 6.18 4.71
N THR A 102 7.70 6.49 5.23
CA THR A 102 8.99 6.05 4.69
C THR A 102 9.77 5.33 5.79
N ALA A 103 10.62 4.38 5.39
CA ALA A 103 11.38 3.59 6.35
C ALA A 103 12.59 4.36 6.89
N LYS A 104 12.84 4.23 8.18
CA LYS A 104 14.08 4.68 8.81
C LYS A 104 15.24 3.72 8.49
N PRO A 105 16.49 4.11 8.75
CA PRO A 105 17.64 3.24 8.54
C PRO A 105 17.46 1.86 9.19
N ASN A 106 17.89 0.81 8.49
CA ASN A 106 17.79 -0.59 8.92
C ASN A 106 16.39 -1.21 9.01
N VAL A 107 15.35 -0.49 8.56
CA VAL A 107 14.00 -1.01 8.43
C VAL A 107 13.67 -1.25 6.96
N ASN A 108 13.06 -2.40 6.65
CA ASN A 108 12.53 -2.65 5.31
C ASN A 108 11.08 -2.11 5.22
N LEU A 109 10.84 -1.17 4.30
CA LEU A 109 9.52 -0.54 4.13
C LEU A 109 8.44 -1.56 3.75
N ARG A 110 8.76 -2.48 2.84
CA ARG A 110 7.82 -3.50 2.38
C ARG A 110 7.44 -4.45 3.52
N PHE A 111 8.39 -4.83 4.38
CA PHE A 111 8.08 -5.57 5.60
C PHE A 111 7.08 -4.82 6.50
N MET A 112 7.31 -3.53 6.72
CA MET A 112 6.41 -2.70 7.54
C MET A 112 5.00 -2.60 6.93
N PHE A 113 4.89 -2.53 5.60
CA PHE A 113 3.59 -2.58 4.91
C PHE A 113 2.85 -3.89 5.18
N GLU A 114 3.54 -5.03 5.11
CA GLU A 114 2.94 -6.34 5.37
C GLU A 114 2.52 -6.47 6.84
N TYR A 115 3.30 -5.89 7.76
CA TYR A 115 2.98 -5.86 9.19
C TYR A 115 1.73 -5.01 9.46
N LEU A 116 1.66 -3.79 8.91
CA LEU A 116 0.47 -2.95 9.01
C LEU A 116 -0.77 -3.63 8.43
N SER A 117 -0.61 -4.31 7.30
CA SER A 117 -1.68 -5.09 6.67
C SER A 117 -2.10 -6.32 7.48
N TYR A 118 -1.20 -6.88 8.28
CA TYR A 118 -1.48 -8.01 9.17
C TYR A 118 -2.29 -7.60 10.38
N LEU A 119 -2.10 -6.38 10.90
CA LEU A 119 -2.82 -5.88 12.06
C LEU A 119 -4.33 -5.75 11.83
N GLU A 120 -4.78 -5.71 10.56
CA GLU A 120 -6.19 -5.59 10.18
C GLU A 120 -6.90 -4.46 10.95
N LEU A 121 -6.21 -3.33 11.06
CA LEU A 121 -6.67 -2.15 11.77
C LEU A 121 -7.99 -1.66 11.20
N LYS A 122 -8.92 -1.29 12.09
CA LYS A 122 -10.22 -0.75 11.71
C LYS A 122 -10.53 0.44 12.60
N SER A 123 -11.09 1.47 11.98
CA SER A 123 -11.67 2.59 12.71
C SER A 123 -13.17 2.40 12.89
N GLU A 124 -13.65 2.65 14.11
CA GLU A 124 -15.08 2.78 14.43
C GLU A 124 -15.51 4.25 14.58
N GLU A 125 -14.55 5.18 14.60
CA GLU A 125 -14.75 6.60 14.90
C GLU A 125 -14.18 7.49 13.81
N HIS A 126 -14.90 8.55 13.41
CA HIS A 126 -14.38 9.54 12.45
C HIS A 126 -13.34 10.47 13.08
N LYS A 127 -12.18 9.94 13.49
CA LYS A 127 -11.03 10.69 14.01
C LYS A 127 -9.76 10.31 13.27
N ARG A 128 -8.72 11.14 13.43
CA ARG A 128 -7.39 10.87 12.86
C ARG A 128 -6.62 9.96 13.80
N HIS A 129 -6.27 8.76 13.35
CA HIS A 129 -5.69 7.75 14.23
C HIS A 129 -4.16 7.64 14.19
N TYR A 130 -3.50 8.05 13.10
CA TYR A 130 -2.09 7.68 12.92
C TYR A 130 -1.19 8.21 14.03
N ILE A 131 -1.24 9.51 14.30
CA ILE A 131 -0.30 10.16 15.25
C ILE A 131 -0.57 9.74 16.70
N SER A 132 -1.85 9.61 17.09
CA SER A 132 -2.24 9.37 18.48
C SER A 132 -2.25 7.90 18.89
N GLU A 133 -2.44 6.97 17.94
CA GLU A 133 -2.67 5.55 18.26
C GLU A 133 -1.70 4.64 17.50
N ILE A 134 -1.59 4.81 16.18
CA ILE A 134 -0.82 3.88 15.35
C ILE A 134 0.68 4.09 15.52
N ALA A 135 1.13 5.35 15.61
CA ALA A 135 2.54 5.70 15.73
C ALA A 135 3.20 5.14 17.01
N SER A 136 2.44 4.99 18.09
CA SER A 136 2.90 4.42 19.38
C SER A 136 2.69 2.90 19.49
N LEU A 137 2.15 2.24 18.45
CA LEU A 137 1.94 0.81 18.50
C LEU A 137 3.29 0.09 18.52
N VAL A 138 3.44 -0.84 19.45
CA VAL A 138 4.64 -1.68 19.57
C VAL A 138 4.54 -2.85 18.59
N VAL A 139 5.61 -3.06 17.82
CA VAL A 139 5.75 -4.14 16.85
C VAL A 139 7.00 -4.96 17.12
N GLU A 140 6.96 -6.23 16.76
CA GLU A 140 8.11 -7.12 16.80
C GLU A 140 8.94 -6.93 15.53
N LEU A 141 10.13 -6.37 15.69
CA LEU A 141 11.08 -6.14 14.61
C LEU A 141 12.12 -7.27 14.59
N PRO A 142 12.12 -8.15 13.57
CA PRO A 142 13.18 -9.13 13.40
C PRO A 142 14.43 -8.49 12.78
N SER A 143 15.50 -9.28 12.66
CA SER A 143 16.72 -8.84 11.98
C SER A 143 16.44 -8.31 10.56
N LYS A 144 17.24 -7.34 10.10
CA LYS A 144 17.09 -6.74 8.76
C LYS A 144 17.12 -7.80 7.64
N GLU A 145 17.92 -8.85 7.80
CA GLU A 145 17.96 -9.97 6.86
C GLU A 145 16.62 -10.69 6.79
N MET A 146 16.00 -10.98 7.94
CA MET A 146 14.70 -11.64 8.00
C MET A 146 13.58 -10.74 7.46
N GLN A 147 13.61 -9.43 7.77
CA GLN A 147 12.70 -8.45 7.18
C GLN A 147 12.77 -8.50 5.64
N ASN A 148 13.97 -8.53 5.06
CA ASN A 148 14.17 -8.62 3.62
C ASN A 148 13.66 -9.94 3.03
N LYS A 149 13.88 -11.08 3.72
CA LYS A 149 13.35 -12.39 3.29
C LYS A 149 11.82 -12.38 3.23
N ILE A 150 11.17 -11.88 4.28
CA ILE A 150 9.71 -11.76 4.33
C ILE A 150 9.20 -10.82 3.24
N ALA A 151 9.81 -9.64 3.09
CA ALA A 151 9.44 -8.68 2.07
C ALA A 151 9.55 -9.27 0.64
N SER A 152 10.65 -9.97 0.36
CA SER A 152 10.87 -10.64 -0.94
C SER A 152 9.83 -11.74 -1.20
N LEU A 153 9.52 -12.55 -0.19
CA LEU A 153 8.51 -13.60 -0.29
C LEU A 153 7.13 -13.01 -0.61
N MET A 154 6.71 -12.01 0.16
CA MET A 154 5.40 -11.37 -0.03
C MET A 154 5.31 -10.66 -1.38
N THR A 155 6.37 -9.97 -1.81
CA THR A 155 6.43 -9.35 -3.14
C THR A 155 6.31 -10.40 -4.25
N SER A 156 6.97 -11.54 -4.11
CA SER A 156 6.90 -12.63 -5.10
C SER A 156 5.49 -13.24 -5.17
N LEU A 157 4.81 -13.37 -4.03
CA LEU A 157 3.43 -13.84 -3.98
C LEU A 157 2.47 -12.87 -4.64
N ASP A 158 2.60 -11.57 -4.38
CA ASP A 158 1.76 -10.55 -5.00
C ASP A 158 1.98 -10.49 -6.52
N ASN A 159 3.22 -10.56 -6.99
CA ASN A 159 3.53 -10.61 -8.42
C ASN A 159 2.89 -11.83 -9.09
N LYS A 160 2.93 -12.99 -8.42
CA LYS A 160 2.27 -14.19 -8.93
C LYS A 160 0.75 -14.02 -8.96
N LEU A 161 0.16 -13.47 -7.91
CA LEU A 161 -1.29 -13.23 -7.86
C LEU A 161 -1.73 -12.30 -9.01
N ALA A 162 -1.02 -11.19 -9.22
CA ALA A 162 -1.31 -10.26 -10.31
C ALA A 162 -1.19 -10.92 -11.70
N LEU A 163 -0.20 -11.82 -11.90
CA LEU A 163 -0.06 -12.57 -13.14
C LEU A 163 -1.23 -13.51 -13.41
N GLU A 164 -1.69 -14.22 -12.37
CA GLU A 164 -2.84 -15.13 -12.47
C GLU A 164 -4.15 -14.36 -12.71
N GLU A 165 -4.35 -13.22 -12.04
CA GLU A 165 -5.52 -12.36 -12.25
C GLU A 165 -5.58 -11.84 -13.69
N ASN A 166 -4.47 -11.31 -14.22
CA ASN A 166 -4.37 -10.85 -15.61
C ASN A 166 -4.63 -11.99 -16.61
N THR A 167 -4.12 -13.19 -16.31
CA THR A 167 -4.33 -14.38 -17.14
C THR A 167 -5.79 -14.81 -17.12
N SER A 168 -6.47 -14.75 -15.97
CA SER A 168 -7.89 -15.05 -15.86
C SER A 168 -8.75 -14.07 -16.64
N VAL A 169 -8.44 -12.76 -16.60
CA VAL A 169 -9.15 -11.75 -17.39
C VAL A 169 -9.02 -12.05 -18.88
N ARG A 170 -7.79 -12.33 -19.34
CA ARG A 170 -7.54 -12.70 -20.75
C ARG A 170 -8.34 -13.93 -21.19
N TYR A 171 -8.39 -14.98 -20.37
CA TYR A 171 -9.17 -16.17 -20.71
C TYR A 171 -10.67 -15.92 -20.74
N GLU A 172 -11.19 -15.02 -19.89
CA GLU A 172 -12.59 -14.63 -19.95
C GLU A 172 -12.89 -13.88 -21.25
N ASP A 173 -12.02 -12.95 -21.67
CA ASP A 173 -12.14 -12.23 -22.93
C ASP A 173 -12.10 -13.19 -24.14
N GLU A 174 -11.15 -14.13 -24.15
CA GLU A 174 -11.05 -15.16 -25.20
C GLU A 174 -12.31 -16.04 -25.24
N LYS A 175 -12.84 -16.44 -24.08
CA LYS A 175 -14.08 -17.22 -23.99
C LYS A 175 -15.26 -16.45 -24.56
N GLN A 176 -15.43 -15.17 -24.19
CA GLN A 176 -16.51 -14.33 -24.71
C GLN A 176 -16.41 -14.14 -26.22
N TYR A 177 -15.19 -13.91 -26.72
CA TYR A 177 -14.93 -13.84 -28.15
C TYR A 177 -15.34 -15.13 -28.87
N LEU A 178 -14.86 -16.29 -28.42
CA LEU A 178 -15.19 -17.58 -29.03
C LEU A 178 -16.71 -17.87 -29.00
N LEU A 179 -17.38 -17.58 -27.89
CA LEU A 179 -18.84 -17.73 -27.79
C LEU A 179 -19.58 -16.85 -28.80
N SER A 180 -19.13 -15.61 -29.03
CA SER A 180 -19.71 -14.72 -30.04
C SER A 180 -19.58 -15.26 -31.46
N GLN A 181 -18.55 -16.07 -31.73
CA GLN A 181 -18.31 -16.70 -33.03
C GLN A 181 -19.10 -18.00 -33.23
N MET A 182 -19.57 -18.64 -32.14
CA MET A 182 -20.27 -19.93 -32.20
C MET A 182 -21.75 -19.82 -32.59
N PHE A 183 -22.38 -18.67 -32.36
CA PHE A 183 -23.79 -18.43 -32.70
C PHE A 183 -23.87 -17.52 -33.94
N ILE A 184 -23.59 -18.11 -35.10
CA ILE A 184 -23.91 -17.59 -36.44
C ILE A 184 -25.17 -18.30 -36.94
#